data_AF-A0A4Q3YUI9-F1
#
_entry.id   AF-A0A4Q3YUI9-F1
#
_cell.length_a   1.000
_cell.length_b   1.000
_cell.length_c   1.000
_cell.angle_alpha   90.00
_cell.angle_beta   90.00
_cell.angle_gamma   90.00
#
_symmetry.space_group_name_H-M   'P 1'
#
loop_
_entity.id
_entity.type
_entity.pdbx_description
1 polymer ?
#
loop_
_entity_poly.entity_id
_entity_poly.type
_entity_poly.pdbx_seq_one_letter_code
_entity_poly.pdbx_strand_id
1 'polypeptide(L)'
;MNKSEAPFLAAGVLEMEKSRKIRRKWLLFRQNLALTYIQSMRWISLPLFWLSESFKWTTIRSICGSRVAQATTLLPILGFLVLYNQNLEPILQLQKGGSTGFESLDHFMNSRLDILYLGVITFGLCIILFNVTCPVIVKKHRSAQEFASVRLENSNSFDIIQSLHYLEKVLDRNLKVYLFYLNFMGGGKKRIRARREIRETNFIYFPTGLCHRMMSWVGMISSEFKGDAQPEISKLGFDLAATLNPPGRGWLNRTQEESVRIALDKFDELGNALIVQRVSNLGYDVYSIHFACKNRSKFLLRYVVMILMAIGIVLMFAPTFLTILYAINKLKIAVF
;
A
#
# COMPACT_ATOMS: atom_id res chain seq x y z
N MET A 1 46.02 6.43 -57.46
CA MET A 1 45.40 7.34 -56.46
C MET A 1 46.04 8.70 -56.60
N ASN A 2 45.26 9.72 -56.97
CA ASN A 2 45.76 11.07 -57.12
C ASN A 2 46.09 11.65 -55.74
N LYS A 3 47.28 12.23 -55.58
CA LYS A 3 47.70 12.91 -54.34
C LYS A 3 46.74 14.02 -53.90
N SER A 4 45.86 14.50 -54.79
CA SER A 4 44.84 15.51 -54.52
C SER A 4 43.62 15.00 -53.71
N GLU A 5 43.39 13.68 -53.60
CA GLU A 5 42.20 13.14 -52.89
C GLU A 5 42.44 12.80 -51.41
N ALA A 6 43.71 12.64 -50.99
CA ALA A 6 44.09 12.36 -49.61
C ALA A 6 43.55 13.36 -48.55
N PRO A 7 43.54 14.69 -48.77
CA PRO A 7 43.06 15.63 -47.76
C PRO A 7 41.54 15.56 -47.52
N PHE A 8 40.75 15.20 -48.54
CA PHE A 8 39.29 15.05 -48.41
C PHE A 8 38.91 13.84 -47.55
N LEU A 9 39.64 12.72 -47.71
CA LEU A 9 39.44 11.53 -46.87
C LEU A 9 39.83 11.80 -45.41
N ALA A 10 40.92 12.53 -45.17
CA ALA A 10 41.36 12.90 -43.82
C ALA A 10 40.34 13.82 -43.11
N ALA A 11 39.77 14.81 -43.82
CA ALA A 11 38.75 15.69 -43.27
C ALA A 11 37.47 14.94 -42.89
N GLY A 12 37.00 14.00 -43.73
CA GLY A 12 35.81 13.19 -43.46
C GLY A 12 35.97 12.27 -42.24
N VAL A 13 37.15 11.68 -42.05
CA VAL A 13 37.45 10.85 -40.86
C VAL A 13 37.41 11.69 -39.58
N LEU A 14 37.97 12.91 -39.63
CA LEU A 14 37.99 13.81 -38.49
C LEU A 14 36.58 14.28 -38.09
N GLU A 15 35.72 14.57 -39.08
CA GLU A 15 34.32 14.95 -38.84
C GLU A 15 33.49 13.79 -38.28
N MET A 16 33.72 12.57 -38.77
CA MET A 16 33.10 11.36 -38.21
C MET A 16 33.54 11.12 -36.76
N GLU A 17 34.82 11.33 -36.43
CA GLU A 17 35.32 11.15 -35.07
C GLU A 17 34.72 12.19 -34.11
N LYS A 18 34.62 13.46 -34.54
CA LYS A 18 33.95 14.54 -33.78
C LYS A 18 32.49 14.18 -33.53
N SER A 19 31.78 13.71 -34.55
CA SER A 19 30.39 13.25 -34.44
C SER A 19 30.23 12.07 -33.47
N ARG A 20 31.15 11.10 -33.47
CA ARG A 20 31.15 9.98 -32.52
C ARG A 20 31.39 10.45 -31.08
N LYS A 21 32.31 11.39 -30.86
CA LYS A 21 32.57 11.98 -29.53
C LYS A 21 31.34 12.73 -29.00
N ILE A 22 30.66 13.51 -29.85
CA ILE A 22 29.43 14.21 -29.47
C ILE A 22 28.32 13.22 -29.11
N ARG A 23 28.11 12.16 -29.90
CA ARG A 23 27.11 11.11 -29.59
C ARG A 23 27.42 10.40 -28.28
N ARG A 24 28.69 10.08 -28.00
CA ARG A 24 29.11 9.47 -26.72
C ARG A 24 28.83 10.39 -25.54
N LYS A 25 29.18 11.69 -25.65
CA LYS A 25 28.87 12.69 -24.60
C LYS A 25 27.37 12.80 -24.36
N TRP A 26 26.56 12.81 -25.42
CA TRP A 26 25.11 12.83 -25.32
C TRP A 26 24.51 11.58 -24.66
N LEU A 27 25.05 10.40 -24.96
CA LEU A 27 24.63 9.14 -24.33
C LEU A 27 24.96 9.13 -22.83
N LEU A 28 26.18 9.53 -22.45
CA LEU A 28 26.59 9.64 -21.05
C LEU A 28 25.75 10.67 -20.28
N PHE A 29 25.50 11.84 -20.89
CA PHE A 29 24.63 12.86 -20.30
C PHE A 29 23.22 12.34 -20.03
N ARG A 30 22.63 11.61 -20.99
CA ARG A 30 21.30 10.98 -20.81
C ARG A 30 21.31 9.90 -19.72
N GLN A 31 22.36 9.09 -19.63
CA GLN A 31 22.50 8.09 -18.57
C GLN A 31 22.59 8.74 -17.20
N ASN A 32 23.40 9.80 -17.05
CA ASN A 32 23.50 10.54 -15.79
C ASN A 32 22.16 11.19 -15.41
N LEU A 33 21.45 11.79 -16.36
CA LEU A 33 20.14 12.39 -16.11
C LEU A 33 19.07 11.36 -15.75
N ALA A 34 19.13 10.16 -16.33
CA ALA A 34 18.26 9.05 -15.93
C ALA A 34 18.59 8.54 -14.52
N LEU A 35 19.87 8.42 -14.16
CA LEU A 35 20.29 8.00 -12.83
C LEU A 35 19.89 9.01 -11.75
N THR A 36 20.07 10.31 -11.99
CA THR A 36 19.62 11.36 -11.04
C THR A 36 18.10 11.37 -10.90
N TYR A 37 17.35 11.13 -11.97
CA TYR A 37 15.89 10.99 -11.91
C TYR A 37 15.45 9.74 -11.12
N ILE A 38 16.12 8.60 -11.31
CA ILE A 38 15.82 7.36 -10.55
C ILE A 38 16.14 7.57 -9.08
N GLN A 39 17.26 8.22 -8.77
CA GLN A 39 17.62 8.55 -7.39
C GLN A 39 16.61 9.51 -6.76
N SER A 40 16.20 10.59 -7.45
CA SER A 40 15.20 11.52 -6.92
C SER A 40 13.84 10.85 -6.72
N MET A 41 13.41 9.98 -7.64
CA MET A 41 12.22 9.16 -7.49
C MET A 41 12.30 8.21 -6.29
N ARG A 42 13.46 7.62 -5.99
CA ARG A 42 13.65 6.81 -4.78
C ARG A 42 13.47 7.65 -3.51
N TRP A 43 14.07 8.84 -3.47
CA TRP A 43 13.93 9.74 -2.30
C TRP A 43 12.51 10.24 -2.08
N ILE A 44 11.72 10.44 -3.14
CA ILE A 44 10.31 10.85 -3.02
C ILE A 44 9.40 9.66 -2.69
N SER A 45 9.65 8.50 -3.29
CA SER A 45 8.81 7.31 -3.11
C SER A 45 9.01 6.64 -1.75
N LEU A 46 10.19 6.74 -1.12
CA LEU A 46 10.44 6.14 0.20
C LEU A 46 9.52 6.75 1.28
N PRO A 47 9.48 8.08 1.52
CA PRO A 47 8.55 8.67 2.48
C PRO A 47 7.10 8.37 2.13
N LEU A 48 6.70 8.48 0.86
CA LEU A 48 5.34 8.15 0.44
C LEU A 48 5.00 6.68 0.73
N PHE A 49 5.95 5.77 0.55
CA PHE A 49 5.80 4.36 0.87
C PHE A 49 5.63 4.16 2.39
N TRP A 50 6.51 4.74 3.19
CA TRP A 50 6.42 4.71 4.66
C TRP A 50 5.09 5.27 5.16
N LEU A 51 4.67 6.43 4.66
CA LEU A 51 3.37 7.02 4.95
C LEU A 51 2.24 6.07 4.52
N SER A 52 2.31 5.47 3.34
CA SER A 52 1.28 4.53 2.87
C SER A 52 1.15 3.27 3.72
N GLU A 53 2.25 2.81 4.32
CA GLU A 53 2.30 1.61 5.15
C GLU A 53 1.88 1.91 6.60
N SER A 54 2.21 3.11 7.11
CA SER A 54 1.72 3.59 8.40
C SER A 54 0.21 3.85 8.39
N PHE A 55 -0.34 4.31 7.26
CA PHE A 55 -1.74 4.73 7.16
C PHE A 55 -2.63 3.67 6.49
N LYS A 56 -2.68 2.48 7.09
CA LYS A 56 -3.67 1.46 6.72
C LYS A 56 -5.05 1.86 7.20
N TRP A 57 -6.11 1.52 6.44
CA TRP A 57 -7.49 1.74 6.88
C TRP A 57 -7.77 1.11 8.26
N THR A 58 -7.13 -0.01 8.59
CA THR A 58 -7.22 -0.65 9.92
C THR A 58 -6.68 0.23 11.05
N THR A 59 -5.59 0.98 10.82
CA THR A 59 -5.02 1.90 11.82
C THR A 59 -5.91 3.14 11.99
N ILE A 60 -6.44 3.65 10.88
CA ILE A 60 -7.41 4.77 10.93
C ILE A 60 -8.68 4.31 11.65
N ARG A 61 -9.13 3.08 11.37
CA ARG A 61 -10.28 2.46 12.06
C ARG A 61 -10.04 2.32 13.56
N SER A 62 -8.85 1.96 14.03
CA SER A 62 -8.63 1.84 15.47
C SER A 62 -8.79 3.18 16.20
N ILE A 63 -8.46 4.28 15.53
CA ILE A 63 -8.61 5.64 16.09
C ILE A 63 -10.09 6.08 15.99
N CYS A 64 -10.64 6.12 14.77
CA CYS A 64 -11.99 6.60 14.49
C CYS A 64 -13.10 5.68 15.01
N GLY A 65 -12.81 4.39 15.20
CA GLY A 65 -13.74 3.38 15.71
C GLY A 65 -13.79 3.31 17.24
N SER A 66 -12.97 4.09 17.95
CA SER A 66 -13.06 4.17 19.41
C SER A 66 -14.37 4.83 19.83
N ARG A 67 -14.96 4.39 20.95
CA ARG A 67 -16.22 4.98 21.48
C ARG A 67 -16.08 6.47 21.77
N VAL A 68 -14.90 6.89 22.22
CA VAL A 68 -14.57 8.30 22.46
C VAL A 68 -14.61 9.09 21.15
N ALA A 69 -13.98 8.59 20.08
CA ALA A 69 -14.06 9.25 18.77
C ALA A 69 -15.50 9.26 18.23
N GLN A 70 -16.28 8.20 18.43
CA GLN A 70 -17.69 8.23 18.01
C GLN A 70 -18.50 9.27 18.77
N ALA A 71 -18.29 9.41 20.08
CA ALA A 71 -18.92 10.44 20.90
C ALA A 71 -18.55 11.87 20.43
N THR A 72 -17.32 12.09 19.95
CA THR A 72 -16.91 13.41 19.44
C THR A 72 -17.65 13.82 18.17
N THR A 73 -18.35 12.90 17.49
CA THR A 73 -19.22 13.26 16.35
C THR A 73 -20.47 14.03 16.78
N LEU A 74 -20.92 13.87 18.03
CA LEU A 74 -22.07 14.61 18.58
C LEU A 74 -21.65 15.95 19.21
N LEU A 75 -20.37 16.11 19.55
CA LEU A 75 -19.87 17.31 20.20
C LEU A 75 -20.03 18.59 19.38
N PRO A 76 -19.95 18.63 18.04
CA PRO A 76 -20.26 19.85 17.28
C PRO A 76 -21.67 20.37 17.54
N ILE A 77 -22.66 19.47 17.63
CA ILE A 77 -24.06 19.85 17.87
C ILE A 77 -24.21 20.36 19.30
N LEU A 78 -23.65 19.65 20.27
CA LEU A 78 -23.65 20.07 21.67
C LEU A 78 -22.88 21.38 21.87
N GLY A 79 -21.73 21.51 21.24
CA GLY A 79 -20.88 22.68 21.28
C GLY A 79 -21.57 23.91 20.70
N PHE A 80 -22.26 23.76 19.55
CA PHE A 80 -23.09 24.81 18.99
C PHE A 80 -24.21 25.23 19.96
N LEU A 81 -24.96 24.26 20.51
CA LEU A 81 -26.02 24.55 21.47
C LEU A 81 -25.50 25.24 22.73
N VAL A 82 -24.32 24.87 23.22
CA VAL A 82 -23.69 25.49 24.39
C VAL A 82 -23.17 26.89 24.07
N LEU A 83 -22.49 27.05 22.94
CA LEU A 83 -21.88 28.31 22.51
C LEU A 83 -22.89 29.41 22.21
N TYR A 84 -24.03 29.06 21.59
CA TYR A 84 -25.01 30.04 21.14
C TYR A 84 -26.20 30.20 22.09
N ASN A 85 -26.19 29.54 23.24
CA ASN A 85 -27.23 29.72 24.24
C ASN A 85 -26.91 30.91 25.14
N GLN A 86 -27.65 32.01 24.93
CA GLN A 86 -27.54 33.25 25.69
C GLN A 86 -27.71 33.06 27.21
N ASN A 87 -28.44 32.02 27.64
CA ASN A 87 -28.62 31.72 29.06
C ASN A 87 -27.38 31.05 29.68
N LEU A 88 -26.56 30.39 28.86
CA LEU A 88 -25.33 29.73 29.32
C LEU A 88 -24.13 30.66 29.28
N GLU A 89 -24.13 31.69 28.42
CA GLU A 89 -23.05 32.69 28.34
C GLU A 89 -22.67 33.31 29.70
N PRO A 90 -23.59 33.77 30.57
CA PRO A 90 -23.22 34.33 31.86
C PRO A 90 -22.66 33.28 32.84
N ILE A 91 -23.12 32.03 32.76
CA ILE A 91 -22.68 30.93 33.63
C ILE A 91 -21.31 30.41 33.20
N LEU A 92 -21.11 30.31 31.88
CA LEU A 92 -19.86 30.03 31.21
C LEU A 92 -19.06 31.31 30.97
N GLN A 93 -19.20 32.35 31.82
CA GLN A 93 -18.26 33.47 31.88
C GLN A 93 -16.89 32.90 32.25
N LEU A 94 -16.27 32.31 31.24
CA LEU A 94 -15.03 31.57 31.21
C LEU A 94 -13.96 32.65 31.30
N GLN A 95 -13.89 33.29 32.48
CA GLN A 95 -13.07 34.44 32.85
C GLN A 95 -12.32 34.96 31.62
N LYS A 96 -12.90 35.95 30.91
CA LYS A 96 -12.16 36.72 29.91
C LYS A 96 -10.80 37.01 30.55
N GLY A 97 -9.76 36.37 30.02
CA GLY A 97 -8.49 36.26 30.73
C GLY A 97 -8.05 37.67 31.08
N GLY A 98 -7.65 37.90 32.33
CA GLY A 98 -7.07 39.19 32.71
C GLY A 98 -5.96 39.55 31.71
N SER A 99 -5.90 40.80 31.29
CA SER A 99 -4.98 41.23 30.22
C SER A 99 -3.56 40.79 30.55
N THR A 100 -2.96 39.99 29.68
CA THR A 100 -1.58 39.51 29.87
C THR A 100 -0.53 40.56 29.51
N GLY A 101 -0.98 41.71 29.00
CA GLY A 101 -0.13 42.78 28.46
C GLY A 101 0.32 42.51 27.02
N PHE A 102 0.01 41.34 26.46
CA PHE A 102 0.27 40.97 25.08
C PHE A 102 -1.04 40.79 24.32
N GLU A 103 -1.38 41.78 23.49
CA GLU A 103 -2.65 41.83 22.74
C GLU A 103 -2.92 40.58 21.90
N SER A 104 -1.88 40.02 21.26
CA SER A 104 -2.01 38.80 20.45
C SER A 104 -2.31 37.55 21.29
N LEU A 105 -1.76 37.47 22.50
CA LEU A 105 -1.94 36.35 23.41
C LEU A 105 -3.33 36.43 24.07
N ASP A 106 -3.79 37.64 24.39
CA ASP A 106 -5.14 37.89 24.90
C ASP A 106 -6.20 37.53 23.85
N HIS A 107 -6.01 37.92 22.58
CA HIS A 107 -6.91 37.52 21.50
C HIS A 107 -6.97 35.99 21.35
N PHE A 108 -5.83 35.31 21.44
CA PHE A 108 -5.77 33.86 21.32
C PHE A 108 -6.43 33.16 22.51
N MET A 109 -6.20 33.64 23.73
CA MET A 109 -6.84 33.11 24.94
C MET A 109 -8.36 33.29 24.91
N ASN A 110 -8.83 34.40 24.36
CA ASN A 110 -10.27 34.63 24.13
C ASN A 110 -10.83 33.71 23.03
N SER A 111 -10.02 33.33 22.04
CA SER A 111 -10.43 32.43 20.93
C SER A 111 -10.22 30.94 21.23
N ARG A 112 -9.78 30.57 22.44
CA ARG A 112 -9.41 29.18 22.78
C ARG A 112 -10.56 28.19 22.57
N LEU A 113 -11.78 28.62 22.88
CA LEU A 113 -12.95 27.78 22.83
C LEU A 113 -13.43 27.63 21.37
N ASP A 114 -13.29 28.68 20.56
CA ASP A 114 -13.56 28.63 19.11
C ASP A 114 -12.57 27.69 18.41
N ILE A 115 -11.28 27.74 18.77
CA ILE A 115 -10.25 26.86 18.21
C ILE A 115 -10.52 25.40 18.60
N LEU A 116 -10.87 25.15 19.87
CA LEU A 116 -11.25 23.82 20.35
C LEU A 116 -12.47 23.31 19.57
N TYR A 117 -13.49 24.15 19.41
CA TYR A 117 -14.71 23.83 18.69
C TYR A 117 -14.43 23.51 17.21
N LEU A 118 -13.60 24.31 16.54
CA LEU A 118 -13.14 24.05 15.17
C LEU A 118 -12.38 22.72 15.06
N GLY A 119 -11.53 22.40 16.05
CA GLY A 119 -10.82 21.12 16.12
C GLY A 119 -11.77 19.94 16.22
N VAL A 120 -12.76 20.03 17.09
CA VAL A 120 -13.80 19.00 17.28
C VAL A 120 -14.65 18.83 16.01
N ILE A 121 -15.07 19.91 15.36
CA ILE A 121 -15.79 19.85 14.07
C ILE A 121 -14.94 19.14 13.02
N THR A 122 -13.68 19.55 12.87
CA THR A 122 -12.78 18.99 11.86
C THR A 122 -12.57 17.50 12.09
N PHE A 123 -12.42 17.09 13.35
CA PHE A 123 -12.28 15.69 13.73
C PHE A 123 -13.58 14.89 13.51
N GLY A 124 -14.75 15.47 13.82
CA GLY A 124 -16.06 14.88 13.51
C GLY A 124 -16.25 14.66 12.01
N LEU A 125 -15.90 15.66 11.19
CA LEU A 125 -15.95 15.56 9.73
C LEU A 125 -15.00 14.47 9.20
N CYS A 126 -13.82 14.33 9.80
CA CYS A 126 -12.90 13.24 9.51
C CYS A 126 -13.54 11.86 9.75
N ILE A 127 -14.26 11.67 10.87
CA ILE A 127 -14.94 10.41 11.18
C ILE A 127 -16.05 10.11 10.16
N ILE A 128 -16.85 11.12 9.81
CA ILE A 128 -17.88 10.97 8.77
C ILE A 128 -17.23 10.57 7.44
N LEU A 129 -16.17 11.26 7.03
CA LEU A 129 -15.46 10.96 5.79
C LEU A 129 -14.86 9.55 5.80
N PHE A 130 -14.28 9.11 6.92
CA PHE A 130 -13.83 7.73 7.11
C PHE A 130 -14.98 6.73 6.95
N ASN A 131 -16.13 7.00 7.57
CA ASN A 131 -17.33 6.16 7.50
C ASN A 131 -17.96 6.11 6.11
N VAL A 132 -17.72 7.09 5.24
CA VAL A 132 -18.17 7.03 3.84
C VAL A 132 -17.13 6.33 2.96
N THR A 133 -15.85 6.64 3.15
CA THR A 133 -14.79 6.25 2.20
C THR A 133 -14.18 4.87 2.46
N CYS A 134 -14.11 4.44 3.72
CA CYS A 134 -13.47 3.20 4.12
C CYS A 134 -14.26 1.97 3.58
N PRO A 135 -13.59 0.97 2.99
CA PRO A 135 -14.28 -0.22 2.48
C PRO A 135 -15.02 -1.00 3.57
N VAL A 136 -16.24 -1.46 3.26
CA VAL A 136 -17.10 -2.19 4.21
C VAL A 136 -16.39 -3.41 4.82
N ILE A 137 -15.62 -4.15 4.02
CA ILE A 137 -14.83 -5.32 4.48
C ILE A 137 -13.88 -4.92 5.63
N VAL A 138 -13.18 -3.79 5.48
CA VAL A 138 -12.22 -3.30 6.49
C VAL A 138 -12.93 -2.69 7.69
N LYS A 139 -14.17 -2.18 7.53
CA LYS A 139 -15.02 -1.72 8.64
C LYS A 139 -15.66 -2.86 9.42
N LYS A 140 -15.88 -4.03 8.81
CA LYS A 140 -16.48 -5.18 9.49
C LYS A 140 -15.41 -5.94 10.28
N HIS A 141 -14.32 -6.33 9.64
CA HIS A 141 -13.31 -7.21 10.24
C HIS A 141 -12.09 -6.44 10.75
N ARG A 142 -11.62 -6.75 11.96
CA ARG A 142 -10.48 -6.08 12.61
C ARG A 142 -9.16 -6.48 11.99
N SER A 143 -9.04 -7.74 11.57
CA SER A 143 -7.82 -8.30 10.97
C SER A 143 -8.11 -9.09 9.69
N ALA A 144 -7.05 -9.34 8.92
CA ALA A 144 -7.13 -10.20 7.74
C ALA A 144 -7.47 -11.65 8.11
N GLN A 145 -7.02 -12.10 9.28
CA GLN A 145 -7.26 -13.45 9.81
C GLN A 145 -8.74 -13.65 10.13
N GLU A 146 -9.35 -12.66 10.80
CA GLU A 146 -10.78 -12.66 11.12
C GLU A 146 -11.65 -12.61 9.86
N PHE A 147 -11.24 -11.85 8.85
CA PHE A 147 -11.94 -11.86 7.56
C PHE A 147 -11.83 -13.21 6.87
N ALA A 148 -10.63 -13.80 6.82
CA ALA A 148 -10.40 -15.08 6.18
C ALA A 148 -11.14 -16.21 6.90
N SER A 149 -11.13 -16.27 8.23
CA SER A 149 -11.84 -17.30 8.99
C SER A 149 -13.34 -17.22 8.81
N VAL A 150 -13.94 -16.02 8.97
CA VAL A 150 -15.39 -15.81 8.78
C VAL A 150 -15.79 -16.11 7.34
N ARG A 151 -14.93 -15.82 6.36
CA ARG A 151 -15.25 -16.09 4.96
C ARG A 151 -15.11 -17.56 4.63
N LEU A 152 -14.08 -18.25 5.12
CA LEU A 152 -13.88 -19.69 4.92
C LEU A 152 -15.04 -20.51 5.49
N GLU A 153 -15.50 -20.18 6.69
CA GLU A 153 -16.63 -20.84 7.34
C GLU A 153 -17.93 -20.69 6.53
N ASN A 154 -18.12 -19.56 5.86
CA ASN A 154 -19.34 -19.23 5.12
C ASN A 154 -19.20 -19.34 3.59
N SER A 155 -18.05 -19.77 3.07
CA SER A 155 -17.77 -19.69 1.62
C SER A 155 -18.17 -20.95 0.88
N ASN A 156 -18.96 -20.75 -0.17
CA ASN A 156 -19.07 -21.72 -1.26
C ASN A 156 -17.85 -21.60 -2.19
N SER A 157 -17.53 -22.64 -2.95
CA SER A 157 -16.42 -22.66 -3.93
C SER A 157 -16.45 -21.44 -4.88
N PHE A 158 -17.64 -20.92 -5.17
CA PHE A 158 -17.87 -19.72 -5.98
C PHE A 158 -17.25 -18.44 -5.40
N ASP A 159 -17.26 -18.26 -4.07
CA ASP A 159 -16.70 -17.06 -3.42
C ASP A 159 -15.16 -17.00 -3.53
N ILE A 160 -14.52 -18.17 -3.54
CA ILE A 160 -13.08 -18.31 -3.75
C ILE A 160 -12.74 -17.91 -5.18
N ILE A 161 -13.51 -18.40 -6.18
CA ILE A 161 -13.33 -18.05 -7.60
C ILE A 161 -13.51 -16.55 -7.81
N GLN A 162 -14.52 -15.92 -7.19
CA GLN A 162 -14.72 -14.47 -7.30
C GLN A 162 -13.54 -13.68 -6.69
N SER A 163 -12.98 -14.16 -5.57
CA SER A 163 -11.82 -13.52 -4.94
C SER A 163 -10.55 -13.71 -5.78
N LEU A 164 -10.35 -14.88 -6.39
CA LEU A 164 -9.28 -15.13 -7.35
C LEU A 164 -9.39 -14.23 -8.57
N HIS A 165 -10.59 -14.09 -9.15
CA HIS A 165 -10.82 -13.21 -10.29
C HIS A 165 -10.58 -11.73 -9.94
N TYR A 166 -10.94 -11.31 -8.72
CA TYR A 166 -10.58 -9.98 -8.22
C TYR A 166 -9.07 -9.80 -8.11
N LEU A 167 -8.34 -10.79 -7.59
CA LEU A 167 -6.88 -10.76 -7.48
C LEU A 167 -6.21 -10.72 -8.86
N GLU A 168 -6.68 -11.53 -9.80
CA GLU A 168 -6.23 -11.53 -11.20
C GLU A 168 -6.39 -10.14 -11.82
N LYS A 169 -7.55 -9.49 -11.64
CA LYS A 169 -7.79 -8.13 -12.14
C LYS A 169 -6.87 -7.08 -11.50
N VAL A 170 -6.56 -7.22 -10.21
CA VAL A 170 -5.61 -6.35 -9.50
C VAL A 170 -4.18 -6.59 -10.01
N LEU A 171 -3.80 -7.85 -10.18
CA LEU A 171 -2.52 -8.28 -10.74
C LEU A 171 -2.32 -7.75 -12.16
N ASP A 172 -3.29 -7.93 -13.05
CA ASP A 172 -3.22 -7.46 -14.45
C ASP A 172 -3.05 -5.94 -14.52
N ARG A 173 -3.80 -5.18 -13.72
CA ARG A 173 -3.63 -3.72 -13.62
C ARG A 173 -2.22 -3.35 -13.16
N ASN A 174 -1.71 -4.01 -12.13
CA ASN A 174 -0.38 -3.73 -11.59
C ASN A 174 0.74 -4.15 -12.56
N LEU A 175 0.57 -5.29 -13.24
CA LEU A 175 1.50 -5.79 -14.24
C LEU A 175 1.59 -4.84 -15.43
N LYS A 176 0.47 -4.29 -15.90
CA LYS A 176 0.46 -3.26 -16.96
C LYS A 176 1.22 -2.00 -16.56
N VAL A 177 1.06 -1.53 -15.32
CA VAL A 177 1.82 -0.40 -14.76
C VAL A 177 3.32 -0.72 -14.71
N TYR A 178 3.68 -1.92 -14.28
CA TYR A 178 5.08 -2.35 -14.20
C TYR A 178 5.71 -2.51 -15.58
N LEU A 179 5.03 -3.15 -16.52
CA LEU A 179 5.46 -3.27 -17.92
C LEU A 179 5.56 -1.90 -18.58
N PHE A 180 4.67 -0.96 -18.26
CA PHE A 180 4.80 0.43 -18.69
C PHE A 180 6.07 1.07 -18.13
N TYR A 181 6.37 0.88 -16.86
CA TYR A 181 7.60 1.38 -16.24
C TYR A 181 8.86 0.76 -16.88
N LEU A 182 8.87 -0.56 -17.09
CA LEU A 182 9.96 -1.25 -17.78
C LEU A 182 10.12 -0.77 -19.23
N ASN A 183 9.03 -0.56 -19.97
CA ASN A 183 9.07 -0.03 -21.34
C ASN A 183 9.48 1.46 -21.38
N PHE A 184 9.15 2.23 -20.34
CA PHE A 184 9.59 3.62 -20.20
C PHE A 184 11.11 3.71 -19.99
N MET A 185 11.64 2.80 -19.16
CA MET A 185 13.06 2.69 -18.80
C MET A 185 13.91 2.01 -19.89
N GLY A 186 13.36 1.00 -20.57
CA GLY A 186 13.98 0.31 -21.69
C GLY A 186 13.91 1.16 -22.96
N GLY A 187 14.89 2.04 -23.17
CA GLY A 187 14.96 3.06 -24.23
C GLY A 187 15.01 2.55 -25.69
N GLY A 188 14.06 1.72 -26.11
CA GLY A 188 13.90 1.21 -27.47
C GLY A 188 12.79 1.91 -28.25
N LYS A 189 12.89 1.88 -29.59
CA LYS A 189 11.98 2.50 -30.58
C LYS A 189 10.50 2.05 -30.52
N LYS A 190 10.12 1.15 -29.61
CA LYS A 190 8.73 0.68 -29.41
C LYS A 190 7.83 1.65 -28.62
N ARG A 191 8.26 2.91 -28.42
CA ARG A 191 7.57 3.95 -27.62
C ARG A 191 6.23 4.45 -28.19
N ILE A 192 5.95 4.27 -29.47
CA ILE A 192 4.80 4.93 -30.12
C ILE A 192 3.49 4.15 -29.90
N ARG A 193 3.55 2.82 -29.70
CA ARG A 193 2.32 2.00 -29.58
C ARG A 193 1.72 2.04 -28.16
N ALA A 194 2.55 2.10 -27.10
CA ALA A 194 2.08 2.13 -25.71
C ALA A 194 1.34 3.42 -25.31
N ARG A 195 1.53 4.54 -26.03
CA ARG A 195 0.86 5.82 -25.71
C ARG A 195 -0.65 5.84 -25.97
N ARG A 196 -1.17 4.97 -26.85
CA ARG A 196 -2.60 4.97 -27.22
C ARG A 196 -3.49 4.27 -26.19
N GLU A 197 -3.00 3.21 -25.54
CA GLU A 197 -3.77 2.46 -24.52
C GLU A 197 -3.90 3.20 -23.17
N ILE A 198 -3.06 4.22 -22.92
CA ILE A 198 -2.95 4.90 -21.62
C ILE A 198 -4.08 5.91 -21.38
N ARG A 199 -4.78 6.38 -22.41
CA ARG A 199 -5.77 7.46 -22.27
C ARG A 199 -7.05 7.02 -21.53
N GLU A 200 -7.26 5.72 -21.34
CA GLU A 200 -8.51 5.18 -20.78
C GLU A 200 -8.38 4.66 -19.34
N THR A 201 -7.16 4.49 -18.81
CA THR A 201 -6.98 3.97 -17.45
C THR A 201 -6.76 5.10 -16.45
N ASN A 202 -7.78 5.38 -15.62
CA ASN A 202 -7.65 6.26 -14.44
C ASN A 202 -6.54 5.74 -13.51
N PHE A 203 -5.35 6.33 -13.63
CA PHE A 203 -4.15 5.95 -12.88
C PHE A 203 -4.27 6.40 -11.42
N ILE A 204 -4.25 5.43 -10.49
CA ILE A 204 -3.95 5.70 -9.08
C ILE A 204 -2.54 5.16 -8.86
N TYR A 205 -1.61 6.06 -8.53
CA TYR A 205 -0.23 5.74 -8.18
C TYR A 205 -0.18 4.63 -7.14
N PHE A 206 0.25 3.44 -7.57
CA PHE A 206 0.64 2.36 -6.67
C PHE A 206 2.16 2.46 -6.47
N PRO A 207 2.65 2.54 -5.22
CA PRO A 207 4.09 2.61 -5.00
C PRO A 207 4.70 1.28 -5.46
N THR A 208 5.75 1.38 -6.26
CA THR A 208 6.61 0.29 -6.76
C THR A 208 6.98 -0.76 -5.71
N GLY A 209 6.94 -0.41 -4.42
CA GLY A 209 7.12 -1.32 -3.29
C GLY A 209 6.06 -2.44 -3.17
N LEU A 210 4.80 -2.22 -3.57
CA LEU A 210 3.80 -3.31 -3.55
C LEU A 210 4.05 -4.32 -4.68
N CYS A 211 4.44 -3.84 -5.87
CA CYS A 211 4.83 -4.72 -6.97
C CYS A 211 6.11 -5.50 -6.61
N HIS A 212 7.10 -4.85 -5.99
CA HIS A 212 8.31 -5.53 -5.53
C HIS A 212 8.01 -6.55 -4.43
N ARG A 213 7.11 -6.28 -3.48
CA ARG A 213 6.72 -7.26 -2.46
C ARG A 213 5.85 -8.37 -3.01
N MET A 214 4.95 -8.09 -3.95
CA MET A 214 4.19 -9.14 -4.64
C MET A 214 5.11 -10.02 -5.48
N MET A 215 6.09 -9.45 -6.19
CA MET A 215 7.08 -10.22 -6.95
C MET A 215 8.05 -10.98 -6.04
N SER A 216 8.44 -10.39 -4.90
CA SER A 216 9.18 -11.08 -3.85
C SER A 216 8.38 -12.23 -3.26
N TRP A 217 7.07 -12.07 -3.09
CA TRP A 217 6.17 -13.08 -2.54
C TRP A 217 5.86 -14.19 -3.55
N VAL A 218 5.63 -13.86 -4.82
CA VAL A 218 5.55 -14.82 -5.93
C VAL A 218 6.88 -15.57 -6.11
N GLY A 219 8.01 -14.87 -5.95
CA GLY A 219 9.34 -15.47 -5.91
C GLY A 219 9.54 -16.39 -4.70
N MET A 220 9.04 -15.99 -3.53
CA MET A 220 9.05 -16.80 -2.29
C MET A 220 8.24 -18.08 -2.47
N ILE A 221 6.99 -17.97 -2.93
CA ILE A 221 6.13 -19.12 -3.25
C ILE A 221 6.85 -20.02 -4.27
N SER A 222 7.42 -19.45 -5.34
CA SER A 222 8.17 -20.22 -6.33
C SER A 222 9.43 -20.90 -5.77
N SER A 223 10.05 -20.34 -4.73
CA SER A 223 11.21 -20.94 -4.05
C SER A 223 10.84 -21.93 -2.95
N GLU A 224 9.68 -21.77 -2.32
CA GLU A 224 9.09 -22.66 -1.32
C GLU A 224 8.48 -23.91 -1.99
N PHE A 225 8.13 -23.82 -3.28
CA PHE A 225 7.93 -24.98 -4.16
C PHE A 225 9.24 -25.71 -4.54
N LYS A 226 10.42 -25.12 -4.26
CA LYS A 226 11.75 -25.70 -4.57
C LYS A 226 12.54 -26.12 -3.32
N GLY A 227 12.17 -25.67 -2.13
CA GLY A 227 12.86 -25.96 -0.88
C GLY A 227 11.87 -26.49 0.15
N ASP A 228 12.19 -27.65 0.73
CA ASP A 228 11.52 -28.30 1.87
C ASP A 228 10.31 -29.20 1.59
N ALA A 229 10.30 -29.88 0.44
CA ALA A 229 9.63 -31.18 0.38
C ALA A 229 10.43 -32.19 1.23
N GLN A 230 9.80 -32.78 2.25
CA GLN A 230 10.34 -33.91 3.02
C GLN A 230 11.00 -34.94 2.09
N PRO A 231 12.10 -35.60 2.50
CA PRO A 231 12.80 -36.58 1.67
C PRO A 231 11.91 -37.74 1.20
N GLU A 232 10.78 -38.02 1.86
CA GLU A 232 9.80 -39.03 1.42
C GLU A 232 8.83 -38.52 0.34
N ILE A 233 8.53 -37.22 0.31
CA ILE A 233 7.65 -36.60 -0.70
C ILE A 233 8.44 -36.31 -1.99
N SER A 234 9.73 -35.97 -1.87
CA SER A 234 10.63 -35.94 -3.02
C SER A 234 10.88 -37.34 -3.57
N LYS A 235 10.97 -38.38 -2.72
CA LYS A 235 11.03 -39.78 -3.15
C LYS A 235 9.77 -40.19 -3.90
N LEU A 236 8.58 -39.81 -3.45
CA LEU A 236 7.33 -40.11 -4.15
C LEU A 236 7.22 -39.38 -5.50
N GLY A 237 7.60 -38.09 -5.57
CA GLY A 237 7.64 -37.35 -6.83
C GLY A 237 8.70 -37.86 -7.81
N PHE A 238 9.82 -38.37 -7.29
CA PHE A 238 10.93 -38.95 -8.07
C PHE A 238 10.63 -40.38 -8.52
N ASP A 239 10.00 -41.19 -7.68
CA ASP A 239 9.53 -42.55 -8.01
C ASP A 239 8.39 -42.48 -9.02
N LEU A 240 7.45 -41.52 -8.89
CA LEU A 240 6.39 -41.32 -9.89
C LEU A 240 6.96 -40.85 -11.24
N ALA A 241 7.96 -39.97 -11.23
CA ALA A 241 8.66 -39.54 -12.44
C ALA A 241 9.50 -40.66 -13.07
N ALA A 242 10.10 -41.54 -12.27
CA ALA A 242 10.85 -42.72 -12.73
C ALA A 242 9.92 -43.83 -13.28
N THR A 243 8.72 -43.98 -12.70
CA THR A 243 7.71 -44.95 -13.15
C THR A 243 7.00 -44.47 -14.43
N LEU A 244 6.81 -43.15 -14.59
CA LEU A 244 6.18 -42.55 -15.77
C LEU A 244 7.15 -42.36 -16.94
N ASN A 245 8.46 -42.54 -16.74
CA ASN A 245 9.44 -42.41 -17.81
C ASN A 245 10.66 -43.34 -17.65
N PRO A 246 10.49 -44.68 -17.74
CA PRO A 246 11.63 -45.57 -17.74
C PRO A 246 12.35 -45.51 -19.10
N PRO A 247 13.67 -45.26 -19.14
CA PRO A 247 14.45 -45.43 -20.36
C PRO A 247 14.60 -46.94 -20.63
N GLY A 248 13.73 -47.48 -21.48
CA GLY A 248 13.88 -48.83 -22.01
C GLY A 248 12.60 -49.66 -21.89
N ARG A 249 12.08 -50.10 -23.04
CA ARG A 249 10.98 -51.08 -23.12
C ARG A 249 11.45 -52.42 -22.54
N GLY A 250 10.72 -52.96 -21.57
CA GLY A 250 10.85 -54.35 -21.16
C GLY A 250 10.14 -54.69 -19.86
N TRP A 251 8.95 -55.28 -19.98
CA TRP A 251 8.27 -56.14 -19.00
C TRP A 251 7.93 -55.55 -17.62
N LEU A 252 6.69 -55.04 -17.49
CA LEU A 252 6.02 -54.82 -16.20
C LEU A 252 5.67 -56.18 -15.58
N ASN A 253 6.32 -56.53 -14.47
CA ASN A 253 5.93 -57.67 -13.64
C ASN A 253 4.67 -57.33 -12.83
N ARG A 254 3.74 -58.30 -12.69
CA ARG A 254 2.44 -58.21 -11.98
C ARG A 254 2.53 -57.61 -10.56
N THR A 255 3.68 -57.72 -9.90
CA THR A 255 3.93 -57.17 -8.55
C THR A 255 4.14 -55.65 -8.52
N GLN A 256 4.57 -55.05 -9.63
CA GLN A 256 4.67 -53.59 -9.76
C GLN A 256 3.31 -52.94 -10.01
N GLU A 257 2.41 -53.58 -10.77
CA GLU A 257 1.03 -53.10 -10.94
C GLU A 257 0.29 -53.02 -9.60
N GLU A 258 0.40 -54.05 -8.75
CA GLU A 258 -0.21 -54.06 -7.42
C GLU A 258 0.40 -52.97 -6.51
N SER A 259 1.71 -52.73 -6.62
CA SER A 259 2.41 -51.71 -5.83
C SER A 259 2.03 -50.30 -6.27
N VAL A 260 1.85 -50.07 -7.57
CA VAL A 260 1.35 -48.82 -8.14
C VAL A 260 -0.12 -48.60 -7.78
N ARG A 261 -0.94 -49.66 -7.75
CA ARG A 261 -2.35 -49.57 -7.35
C ARG A 261 -2.52 -49.24 -5.87
N ILE A 262 -1.76 -49.89 -4.98
CA ILE A 262 -1.75 -49.57 -3.55
C ILE A 262 -1.20 -48.16 -3.30
N ALA A 263 -0.20 -47.73 -4.08
CA ALA A 263 0.31 -46.37 -4.01
C ALA A 263 -0.72 -45.34 -4.50
N LEU A 264 -1.47 -45.63 -5.56
CA LEU A 264 -2.55 -44.79 -6.08
C LEU A 264 -3.74 -44.72 -5.13
N ASP A 265 -4.16 -45.82 -4.52
CA ASP A 265 -5.26 -45.83 -3.54
C ASP A 265 -4.86 -45.05 -2.27
N LYS A 266 -3.61 -45.20 -1.80
CA LYS A 266 -3.08 -44.36 -0.72
C LYS A 266 -2.90 -42.90 -1.16
N PHE A 267 -2.61 -42.64 -2.42
CA PHE A 267 -2.50 -41.28 -2.97
C PHE A 267 -3.87 -40.63 -3.13
N ASP A 268 -4.93 -41.37 -3.40
CA ASP A 268 -6.30 -40.86 -3.39
C ASP A 268 -6.79 -40.60 -1.96
N GLU A 269 -6.41 -41.45 -1.00
CA GLU A 269 -6.78 -41.27 0.42
C GLU A 269 -5.99 -40.12 1.09
N LEU A 270 -4.66 -40.06 0.93
CA LEU A 270 -3.81 -38.96 1.39
C LEU A 270 -3.98 -37.70 0.54
N GLY A 271 -4.20 -37.86 -0.76
CA GLY A 271 -4.38 -36.77 -1.71
C GLY A 271 -5.65 -36.01 -1.42
N ASN A 272 -6.77 -36.67 -1.12
CA ASN A 272 -7.99 -35.94 -0.76
C ASN A 272 -7.82 -35.15 0.55
N ALA A 273 -7.18 -35.71 1.58
CA ALA A 273 -6.92 -34.97 2.83
C ALA A 273 -5.94 -33.80 2.62
N LEU A 274 -4.84 -34.02 1.89
CA LEU A 274 -3.82 -33.00 1.59
C LEU A 274 -4.32 -31.94 0.61
N ILE A 275 -5.15 -32.30 -0.37
CA ILE A 275 -5.81 -31.38 -1.30
C ILE A 275 -6.81 -30.54 -0.53
N VAL A 276 -7.64 -31.12 0.34
CA VAL A 276 -8.58 -30.37 1.18
C VAL A 276 -7.82 -29.39 2.09
N GLN A 277 -6.75 -29.83 2.74
CA GLN A 277 -5.92 -28.96 3.59
C GLN A 277 -5.21 -27.86 2.79
N ARG A 278 -4.70 -28.17 1.59
CA ARG A 278 -4.07 -27.17 0.70
C ARG A 278 -5.08 -26.19 0.14
N VAL A 279 -6.29 -26.63 -0.21
CA VAL A 279 -7.38 -25.77 -0.69
C VAL A 279 -7.86 -24.85 0.43
N SER A 280 -7.97 -25.34 1.67
CA SER A 280 -8.31 -24.48 2.82
C SER A 280 -7.23 -23.43 3.10
N ASN A 281 -5.95 -23.82 3.06
CA ASN A 281 -4.84 -22.90 3.23
C ASN A 281 -4.78 -21.86 2.10
N LEU A 282 -4.98 -22.29 0.85
CA LEU A 282 -5.05 -21.41 -0.30
C LEU A 282 -6.21 -20.42 -0.19
N GLY A 283 -7.38 -20.86 0.26
CA GLY A 283 -8.53 -19.99 0.50
C GLY A 283 -8.22 -18.92 1.56
N TYR A 284 -7.58 -19.33 2.67
CA TYR A 284 -7.14 -18.41 3.71
C TYR A 284 -6.19 -17.33 3.17
N ASP A 285 -5.18 -17.73 2.41
CA ASP A 285 -4.21 -16.82 1.82
C ASP A 285 -4.87 -15.85 0.83
N VAL A 286 -5.72 -16.37 -0.06
CA VAL A 286 -6.47 -15.56 -1.04
C VAL A 286 -7.33 -14.50 -0.33
N TYR A 287 -8.06 -14.86 0.71
CA TYR A 287 -8.89 -13.92 1.45
C TYR A 287 -8.05 -12.90 2.24
N SER A 288 -6.94 -13.33 2.83
CA SER A 288 -6.03 -12.43 3.56
C SER A 288 -5.43 -11.37 2.63
N ILE A 289 -5.06 -11.75 1.40
CA ILE A 289 -4.53 -10.84 0.37
C ILE A 289 -5.64 -9.90 -0.11
N HIS A 290 -6.85 -10.41 -0.35
CA HIS A 290 -7.99 -9.59 -0.72
C HIS A 290 -8.24 -8.51 0.36
N PHE A 291 -8.26 -8.89 1.64
CA PHE A 291 -8.36 -7.95 2.75
C PHE A 291 -7.22 -6.91 2.72
N ALA A 292 -5.97 -7.35 2.56
CA ALA A 292 -4.81 -6.46 2.51
C ALA A 292 -4.90 -5.45 1.35
N CYS A 293 -5.36 -5.88 0.18
CA CYS A 293 -5.60 -5.01 -0.98
C CYS A 293 -6.69 -3.96 -0.68
N LYS A 294 -7.80 -4.36 -0.04
CA LYS A 294 -8.86 -3.41 0.37
C LYS A 294 -8.36 -2.45 1.45
N ASN A 295 -7.58 -2.94 2.41
CA ASN A 295 -6.97 -2.15 3.48
C ASN A 295 -5.99 -1.09 2.95
N ARG A 296 -5.38 -1.34 1.78
CA ARG A 296 -4.53 -0.40 1.05
C ARG A 296 -5.22 0.33 -0.12
N SER A 297 -6.52 0.15 -0.31
CA SER A 297 -7.24 0.80 -1.41
C SER A 297 -7.42 2.31 -1.17
N LYS A 298 -7.77 3.06 -2.22
CA LYS A 298 -8.15 4.49 -2.16
C LYS A 298 -7.12 5.36 -1.44
N PHE A 299 -5.86 5.33 -1.88
CA PHE A 299 -4.74 6.04 -1.24
C PHE A 299 -5.00 7.54 -1.01
N LEU A 300 -5.51 8.26 -2.02
CA LEU A 300 -5.80 9.70 -1.91
C LEU A 300 -6.82 9.99 -0.80
N LEU A 301 -7.91 9.22 -0.74
CA LEU A 301 -8.93 9.40 0.30
C LEU A 301 -8.39 9.09 1.69
N ARG A 302 -7.55 8.07 1.85
CA ARG A 302 -6.85 7.81 3.12
C ARG A 302 -6.03 9.01 3.56
N TYR A 303 -5.28 9.60 2.63
CA TYR A 303 -4.43 10.75 2.92
C TYR A 303 -5.23 11.97 3.35
N VAL A 304 -6.35 12.26 2.68
CA VAL A 304 -7.27 13.35 3.07
C VAL A 304 -7.83 13.13 4.47
N VAL A 305 -8.33 11.92 4.77
CA VAL A 305 -8.82 11.56 6.12
C VAL A 305 -7.72 11.73 7.16
N MET A 306 -6.49 11.30 6.86
CA MET A 306 -5.34 11.46 7.77
C MET A 306 -5.00 12.93 8.03
N ILE A 307 -4.96 13.78 7.00
CA ILE A 307 -4.70 15.21 7.17
C ILE A 307 -5.78 15.86 8.03
N LEU A 308 -7.05 15.59 7.75
CA LEU A 308 -8.15 16.13 8.55
C LEU A 308 -8.09 15.66 10.00
N MET A 309 -7.75 14.38 10.22
CA MET A 309 -7.53 13.84 11.56
C MET A 309 -6.40 14.57 12.29
N ALA A 310 -5.26 14.76 11.62
CA ALA A 310 -4.10 15.44 12.20
C ALA A 310 -4.41 16.91 12.53
N ILE A 311 -5.05 17.64 11.60
CA ILE A 311 -5.47 19.03 11.82
C ILE A 311 -6.45 19.10 12.99
N GLY A 312 -7.47 18.23 13.02
CA GLY A 312 -8.45 18.19 14.11
C GLY A 312 -7.79 17.93 15.47
N ILE A 313 -6.87 16.97 15.55
CA ILE A 313 -6.10 16.69 16.77
C ILE A 313 -5.25 17.90 17.18
N VAL A 314 -4.48 18.49 16.26
CA VAL A 314 -3.65 19.66 16.57
C VAL A 314 -4.49 20.82 17.10
N LEU A 315 -5.62 21.12 16.47
CA LEU A 315 -6.53 22.17 16.91
C LEU A 315 -7.16 21.86 18.28
N MET A 316 -7.51 20.60 18.56
CA MET A 316 -8.05 20.21 19.87
C MET A 316 -7.02 20.34 21.00
N PHE A 317 -5.74 20.05 20.74
CA PHE A 317 -4.69 20.12 21.76
C PHE A 317 -4.02 21.49 21.88
N ALA A 318 -4.12 22.36 20.87
CA ALA A 318 -3.47 23.67 20.86
C ALA A 318 -3.88 24.56 22.06
N PRO A 319 -5.17 24.71 22.43
CA PRO A 319 -5.58 25.48 23.61
C PRO A 319 -4.95 24.97 24.92
N THR A 320 -4.92 23.65 25.10
CA THR A 320 -4.36 23.01 26.30
C THR A 320 -2.85 23.25 26.39
N PHE A 321 -2.13 23.07 25.28
CA PHE A 321 -0.70 23.31 25.23
C PHE A 321 -0.35 24.76 25.55
N LEU A 322 -1.11 25.72 25.01
CA LEU A 322 -0.91 27.14 25.28
C LEU A 322 -1.25 27.53 26.72
N THR A 323 -2.28 26.92 27.30
CA THR A 323 -2.62 27.12 28.71
C THR A 323 -1.48 26.66 29.62
N ILE A 324 -0.86 25.52 29.31
CA ILE A 324 0.31 25.01 30.04
C ILE A 324 1.51 25.96 29.89
N LEU A 325 1.82 26.41 28.67
CA LEU A 325 2.90 27.37 28.44
C LEU A 325 2.68 28.69 29.19
N TYR A 326 1.43 29.18 29.20
CA TYR A 326 1.06 30.38 29.93
C TYR A 326 1.24 30.20 31.45
N ALA A 327 0.81 29.06 32.00
CA ALA A 327 1.00 28.75 33.42
C ALA A 327 2.48 28.70 33.81
N ILE A 328 3.34 28.10 32.97
CA ILE A 328 4.79 28.04 33.19
C ILE A 328 5.40 29.45 33.21
N ASN A 329 5.01 30.32 32.27
CA ASN A 329 5.52 31.69 32.22
C ASN A 329 5.08 32.51 33.43
N LYS A 330 3.84 32.35 33.88
CA LYS A 330 3.35 33.04 35.09
C LYS A 330 4.09 32.58 36.34
N LEU A 331 4.37 31.29 36.47
CA LEU A 331 5.17 30.73 37.57
C LEU A 331 6.61 31.28 37.56
N LYS A 332 7.22 31.44 36.39
CA LYS A 332 8.56 32.05 36.29
C LYS A 332 8.57 33.48 36.82
N ILE A 333 7.60 34.31 36.43
CA ILE A 333 7.53 35.71 36.89
C ILE A 333 7.31 35.81 38.40
N ALA A 334 6.55 34.89 39.00
CA ALA A 334 6.28 34.91 40.45
C ALA A 334 7.48 34.50 41.32
N VAL A 335 8.49 33.85 40.74
CA VAL A 335 9.67 33.36 41.46
C VAL A 335 10.83 34.39 41.46
N PHE A 336 10.78 35.38 40.57
CA PHE A 336 11.79 36.44 40.46
C PHE A 336 11.29 37.75 41.07
#